data_AF-A0A1M5X5T1-F1
#
_entry.id   AF-A0A1M5X5T1-F1
#
_cell.length_a   1.000
_cell.length_b   1.000
_cell.length_c   1.000
_cell.angle_alpha   90.00
_cell.angle_beta   90.00
_cell.angle_gamma   90.00
#
_symmetry.space_group_name_H-M   'P 1'
#
loop_
_entity.id
_entity.type
_entity.pdbx_description
1 polymer ?
#
loop_
_entity_poly.entity_id
_entity_poly.type
_entity_poly.pdbx_seq_one_letter_code
_entity_poly.pdbx_strand_id
1 'polypeptide(L)'
;MRLFRVLRSTVVLFWLCGALAISTVALGIQALTLSAQVATLSASAAASAVKHRKEVAQAVSKAKAKARLRRMIVAVPVLGGAAAIAFEAQDYEAWQAANPDRAFSDYSCDVAAQSAEVVDDVLQDLPEQVRPSRDMVLRQLPDCDSPA
;
A
#
# COMPACT_ATOMS: atom_id res chain seq x y z
N MET A 1 -41.43 58.33 61.22
CA MET A 1 -40.16 58.01 60.51
C MET A 1 -39.77 56.52 60.54
N ARG A 2 -39.93 55.76 61.63
CA ARG A 2 -39.51 54.33 61.69
C ARG A 2 -40.32 53.38 60.80
N LEU A 3 -41.64 53.54 60.71
CA LEU A 3 -42.52 52.66 59.91
C LEU A 3 -42.22 52.70 58.40
N PHE A 4 -41.99 53.90 57.86
CA PHE A 4 -41.62 54.12 56.45
C PHE A 4 -40.25 53.51 56.10
N ARG A 5 -39.33 53.46 57.06
CA ARG A 5 -37.99 52.85 56.91
C ARG A 5 -38.07 51.33 56.85
N VAL A 6 -38.95 50.72 57.65
CA VAL A 6 -39.21 49.26 57.63
C VAL A 6 -39.91 48.85 56.34
N LEU A 7 -40.93 49.59 55.89
CA LEU A 7 -41.64 49.31 54.64
C LEU A 7 -40.73 49.39 53.40
N ARG A 8 -39.83 50.39 53.38
CA ARG A 8 -38.84 50.53 52.31
C ARG A 8 -37.78 49.41 52.35
N SER A 9 -37.44 48.92 53.54
CA SER A 9 -36.48 47.83 53.71
C SER A 9 -37.03 46.47 53.24
N THR A 10 -38.31 46.19 53.46
CA THR A 10 -38.93 44.92 53.04
C THR A 10 -39.11 44.83 51.53
N VAL A 11 -39.47 45.95 50.88
CA VAL A 11 -39.59 46.02 49.41
C VAL A 11 -38.23 45.82 48.73
N VAL A 12 -37.17 46.44 49.27
CA VAL A 12 -35.80 46.24 48.77
C VAL A 12 -35.35 44.79 48.94
N LEU A 13 -35.69 44.16 50.08
CA LEU A 13 -35.37 42.75 50.34
C LEU A 13 -36.09 41.81 49.34
N PHE A 14 -37.37 42.03 49.08
CA PHE A 14 -38.14 41.24 48.13
C PHE A 14 -37.60 41.38 46.69
N TRP A 15 -37.23 42.59 46.30
CA TRP A 15 -36.66 42.85 44.98
C TRP A 15 -35.29 42.17 44.80
N LEU A 16 -34.44 42.21 45.83
CA LEU A 16 -33.17 41.49 45.86
C LEU A 16 -33.36 39.98 45.75
N CYS A 17 -34.30 39.39 46.52
CA CYS A 17 -34.60 37.96 46.42
C CYS A 17 -35.10 37.56 45.03
N GLY A 18 -35.94 38.40 44.40
CA GLY A 18 -36.41 38.17 43.03
C GLY A 18 -35.27 38.20 42.00
N ALA A 19 -34.42 39.23 42.05
CA ALA A 19 -33.26 39.34 41.16
C ALA A 19 -32.28 38.16 41.33
N LEU A 20 -32.07 37.72 42.57
CA LEU A 20 -31.22 36.58 42.90
C LEU A 20 -31.79 35.25 42.35
N ALA A 21 -33.11 35.04 42.48
CA ALA A 21 -33.76 33.84 41.97
C ALA A 21 -33.73 33.77 40.43
N ILE A 22 -33.88 34.90 39.75
CA ILE A 22 -33.83 34.94 38.27
C ILE A 22 -32.41 34.66 37.77
N SER A 23 -31.40 35.23 38.44
CA SER A 23 -30.00 35.04 38.04
C SER A 23 -29.50 33.60 38.28
N THR A 24 -29.93 32.92 39.35
CA THR A 24 -29.59 31.51 39.57
C THR A 24 -30.20 30.59 38.52
N VAL A 25 -31.46 30.84 38.12
CA VAL A 25 -32.11 30.07 37.04
C VAL A 25 -31.41 30.30 35.70
N ALA A 26 -31.09 31.55 35.36
CA ALA A 26 -30.39 31.87 34.11
C ALA A 26 -29.01 31.19 34.03
N LEU A 27 -28.23 31.24 35.11
CA LEU A 27 -26.94 30.55 35.20
C LEU A 27 -27.10 29.03 35.14
N GLY A 28 -28.15 28.47 35.75
CA GLY A 28 -28.45 27.04 35.67
C GLY A 28 -28.74 26.58 34.24
N ILE A 29 -29.54 27.34 33.49
CA ILE A 29 -29.83 27.05 32.08
C ILE A 29 -28.55 27.16 31.23
N GLN A 30 -27.74 28.21 31.44
CA GLN A 30 -26.47 28.35 30.73
C GLN A 30 -25.51 27.19 31.03
N ALA A 31 -25.38 26.80 32.29
CA ALA A 31 -24.54 25.66 32.68
C ALA A 31 -24.97 24.38 31.95
N LEU A 32 -26.27 24.09 31.87
CA LEU A 32 -26.80 22.94 31.15
C LEU A 32 -26.49 22.99 29.65
N THR A 33 -26.65 24.16 29.01
CA THR A 33 -26.34 24.31 27.58
C THR A 33 -24.86 24.13 27.26
N LEU A 34 -23.97 24.67 28.10
CA LEU A 34 -22.52 24.52 27.97
C LEU A 34 -22.09 23.06 28.18
N SER A 35 -22.64 22.37 29.17
CA SER A 35 -22.38 20.95 29.39
C SER A 35 -22.81 20.09 28.20
N ALA A 36 -23.97 20.37 27.61
CA ALA A 36 -24.43 19.68 26.41
C ALA A 36 -23.49 19.94 25.21
N GLN A 37 -23.04 21.17 25.01
CA GLN A 37 -22.09 21.51 23.94
C GLN A 37 -20.75 20.79 24.13
N VAL A 38 -20.18 20.79 25.34
CA VAL A 38 -18.93 20.07 25.63
C VAL A 38 -19.08 18.57 25.39
N ALA A 39 -20.20 17.96 25.78
CA ALA A 39 -20.47 16.56 25.51
C ALA A 39 -20.51 16.25 24.00
N THR A 40 -21.21 17.07 23.21
CA THR A 40 -21.28 16.90 21.75
C THR A 40 -19.92 17.11 21.05
N LEU A 41 -19.14 18.10 21.48
CA LEU A 41 -17.80 18.36 20.96
C LEU A 41 -16.82 17.25 21.35
N SER A 42 -16.95 16.70 22.55
CA SER A 42 -16.12 15.58 23.01
C SER A 42 -16.45 14.31 22.21
N ALA A 43 -17.74 14.05 21.96
CA ALA A 43 -18.18 12.93 21.14
C ALA A 43 -17.70 13.07 19.68
N SER A 44 -17.79 14.27 19.08
CA SER A 44 -17.32 14.50 17.71
C SER A 44 -15.79 14.44 17.60
N ALA A 45 -15.05 14.93 18.60
CA ALA A 45 -13.61 14.80 18.68
C ALA A 45 -13.17 13.33 18.80
N ALA A 46 -13.85 12.54 19.65
CA ALA A 46 -13.59 11.11 19.78
C ALA A 46 -13.89 10.36 18.48
N ALA A 47 -15.02 10.64 17.83
CA ALA A 47 -15.37 10.05 16.54
C ALA A 47 -14.35 10.42 15.44
N SER A 48 -13.91 11.68 15.40
CA SER A 48 -12.88 12.15 14.47
C SER A 48 -11.53 11.47 14.72
N ALA A 49 -11.12 11.34 15.99
CA ALA A 49 -9.89 10.64 16.36
C ALA A 49 -9.92 9.16 15.95
N VAL A 50 -11.04 8.47 16.15
CA VAL A 50 -11.22 7.08 15.70
C VAL A 50 -11.20 6.99 14.17
N LYS A 51 -11.87 7.91 13.46
CA LYS A 51 -11.86 7.96 11.99
C LYS A 51 -10.45 8.18 11.45
N HIS A 52 -9.70 9.14 11.99
CA HIS A 52 -8.32 9.39 11.61
C HIS A 52 -7.40 8.18 11.85
N ARG A 53 -7.54 7.50 13.00
CA ARG A 53 -6.79 6.25 13.26
C ARG A 53 -7.11 5.17 12.21
N LYS A 54 -8.39 5.03 11.82
CA LYS A 54 -8.81 4.08 10.80
C LYS A 54 -8.24 4.44 9.42
N GLU A 55 -8.28 5.72 9.03
CA GLU A 55 -7.72 6.19 7.77
C GLU A 55 -6.20 5.98 7.70
N VAL A 56 -5.47 6.32 8.77
CA VAL A 56 -4.03 6.06 8.86
C VAL A 56 -3.73 4.56 8.80
N ALA A 57 -4.46 3.74 9.56
CA ALA A 57 -4.28 2.29 9.53
C ALA A 57 -4.56 1.70 8.13
N GLN A 58 -5.57 2.22 7.43
CA GLN A 58 -5.88 1.82 6.06
C GLN A 58 -4.81 2.28 5.06
N ALA A 59 -4.26 3.48 5.22
CA ALA A 59 -3.17 3.97 4.40
C ALA A 59 -1.91 3.11 4.58
N VAL A 60 -1.56 2.79 5.84
CA VAL A 60 -0.43 1.93 6.18
C VAL A 60 -0.62 0.51 5.64
N SER A 61 -1.82 -0.07 5.77
CA SER A 61 -2.09 -1.42 5.27
C SER A 61 -1.99 -1.49 3.74
N LYS A 62 -2.54 -0.49 3.03
CA LYS A 62 -2.38 -0.36 1.57
C LYS A 62 -0.92 -0.21 1.17
N ALA A 63 -0.16 0.64 1.86
CA ALA A 63 1.27 0.83 1.59
C ALA A 63 2.07 -0.47 1.80
N LYS A 64 1.79 -1.21 2.89
CA LYS A 64 2.42 -2.49 3.19
C LYS A 64 2.07 -3.56 2.15
N ALA A 65 0.81 -3.64 1.71
CA ALA A 65 0.38 -4.54 0.65
C ALA A 65 1.08 -4.25 -0.68
N LYS A 66 1.16 -2.96 -1.07
CA LYS A 66 1.89 -2.53 -2.28
C LYS A 66 3.37 -2.90 -2.22
N ALA A 67 4.02 -2.72 -1.07
CA ALA A 67 5.41 -3.11 -0.88
C ALA A 67 5.60 -4.64 -0.98
N ARG A 68 4.70 -5.43 -0.38
CA ARG A 68 4.75 -6.90 -0.47
C ARG A 68 4.58 -7.37 -1.90
N LEU A 69 3.63 -6.81 -2.64
CA LEU A 69 3.39 -7.17 -4.03
C LEU A 69 4.60 -6.84 -4.92
N ARG A 70 5.22 -5.66 -4.75
CA ARG A 70 6.44 -5.29 -5.46
C ARG A 70 7.58 -6.29 -5.24
N ARG A 71 7.77 -6.75 -3.99
CA ARG A 71 8.80 -7.76 -3.67
C ARG A 71 8.55 -9.08 -4.38
N MET A 72 7.29 -9.51 -4.47
CA MET A 72 6.92 -10.75 -5.17
C MET A 72 7.16 -10.63 -6.67
N ILE A 73 6.73 -9.53 -7.30
CA ILE A 73 6.88 -9.32 -8.75
C ILE A 73 8.36 -9.33 -9.16
N VAL A 74 9.23 -8.69 -8.39
CA VAL A 74 10.68 -8.66 -8.69
C VAL A 74 11.34 -10.03 -8.46
N ALA A 75 10.80 -10.86 -7.56
CA ALA A 75 11.36 -12.18 -7.31
C ALA A 75 11.12 -13.17 -8.46
N VAL A 76 10.01 -13.03 -9.21
CA VAL A 76 9.67 -13.95 -10.31
C VAL A 76 10.77 -14.07 -11.37
N PRO A 77 11.29 -12.99 -11.99
CA PRO A 77 12.36 -13.11 -12.98
C PRO A 77 13.67 -13.61 -12.38
N VAL A 78 13.96 -13.31 -11.10
CA VAL A 78 15.16 -13.82 -10.41
C VAL A 78 15.09 -15.32 -10.21
N LEU A 79 13.94 -15.83 -9.75
CA LEU A 79 13.71 -17.27 -9.61
C LEU A 79 13.72 -17.97 -10.97
N GLY A 80 13.13 -17.36 -11.99
CA GLY A 80 13.17 -17.87 -13.36
C GLY A 80 14.59 -17.96 -13.92
N GLY A 81 15.40 -16.91 -13.73
CA GLY A 81 16.81 -16.91 -14.16
C GLY A 81 17.66 -17.94 -13.41
N ALA A 82 17.46 -18.08 -12.09
CA ALA A 82 18.14 -19.11 -11.31
C ALA A 82 17.75 -20.52 -11.77
N ALA A 83 16.47 -20.76 -12.06
CA ALA A 83 16.01 -22.02 -12.61
C ALA A 83 16.60 -22.28 -14.01
N ALA A 84 16.63 -21.27 -14.88
CA ALA A 84 17.24 -21.39 -16.22
C ALA A 84 18.72 -21.81 -16.13
N ILE A 85 19.51 -21.17 -15.25
CA ILE A 85 20.92 -21.55 -15.04
C ILE A 85 21.05 -23.00 -14.57
N ALA A 86 20.18 -23.45 -13.66
CA ALA A 86 20.20 -24.82 -13.17
C ALA A 86 19.85 -25.84 -14.26
N PHE A 87 18.86 -25.51 -15.11
CA PHE A 87 18.49 -26.35 -16.25
C PHE A 87 19.61 -26.41 -17.29
N GLU A 88 20.23 -25.28 -17.64
CA GLU A 88 21.36 -25.25 -18.58
C GLU A 88 22.57 -26.04 -18.07
N ALA A 89 22.87 -25.98 -16.76
CA ALA A 89 23.94 -26.78 -16.18
C ALA A 89 23.65 -28.28 -16.28
N GLN A 90 22.42 -28.68 -16.01
CA GLN A 90 22.00 -30.08 -16.12
C GLN A 90 22.02 -30.57 -17.58
N ASP A 91 21.53 -29.76 -18.52
CA ASP A 91 21.50 -30.08 -19.94
C ASP A 91 22.92 -30.16 -20.51
N TYR A 92 23.82 -29.26 -20.08
CA TYR A 92 25.23 -29.33 -20.45
C TYR A 92 25.91 -30.60 -19.92
N GLU A 93 25.69 -31.00 -18.66
CA GLU A 93 26.25 -32.24 -18.12
C GLU A 93 25.79 -33.46 -18.93
N ALA A 94 24.51 -33.52 -19.30
CA ALA A 94 23.96 -34.58 -20.12
C ALA A 94 24.54 -34.59 -21.54
N TRP A 95 24.66 -33.43 -22.17
CA TRP A 95 25.28 -33.28 -23.49
C TRP A 95 26.77 -33.62 -23.46
N GLN A 96 27.51 -33.23 -22.42
CA GLN A 96 28.94 -33.46 -22.26
C GLN A 96 29.25 -34.95 -22.05
N ALA A 97 28.36 -35.71 -21.40
CA ALA A 97 28.50 -37.15 -21.30
C ALA A 97 28.51 -37.86 -22.67
N ALA A 98 27.79 -37.30 -23.66
CA ALA A 98 27.80 -37.77 -25.04
C ALA A 98 28.92 -37.14 -25.90
N ASN A 99 29.51 -36.02 -25.45
CA ASN A 99 30.52 -35.23 -26.16
C ASN A 99 31.71 -34.89 -25.25
N PRO A 100 32.50 -35.87 -24.80
CA PRO A 100 33.50 -35.67 -23.74
C PRO A 100 34.65 -34.74 -24.11
N ASP A 101 34.99 -34.66 -25.40
CA ASP A 101 36.12 -33.87 -25.91
C ASP A 101 35.71 -32.48 -26.41
N ARG A 102 34.42 -32.14 -26.37
CA ARG A 102 33.91 -30.87 -26.89
C ARG A 102 33.77 -29.83 -25.78
N ALA A 103 33.93 -28.57 -26.15
CA ALA A 103 33.88 -27.45 -25.22
C ALA A 103 32.43 -26.96 -25.02
N PHE A 104 32.22 -26.17 -23.97
CA PHE A 104 30.95 -25.50 -23.71
C PHE A 104 30.50 -24.59 -24.87
N SER A 105 31.45 -24.04 -25.65
CA SER A 105 31.14 -23.26 -26.86
C SER A 105 30.39 -24.10 -27.89
N ASP A 106 30.78 -25.37 -28.08
CA ASP A 106 30.14 -26.26 -29.04
C ASP A 106 28.70 -26.57 -28.63
N TYR A 107 28.48 -26.82 -27.32
CA TYR A 107 27.13 -26.94 -26.76
C TYR A 107 26.29 -25.69 -27.01
N SER A 108 26.85 -24.51 -26.74
CA SER A 108 26.13 -23.25 -26.93
C SER A 108 25.76 -23.00 -28.40
N CYS A 109 26.57 -23.48 -29.34
CA CYS A 109 26.28 -23.41 -30.77
C CYS A 109 25.22 -24.41 -31.22
N ASP A 110 25.26 -25.63 -30.70
CA ASP A 110 24.21 -26.64 -30.94
C ASP A 110 22.84 -26.13 -30.44
N VAL A 111 22.80 -25.55 -29.24
CA VAL A 111 21.58 -24.95 -28.66
C VAL A 111 21.12 -23.74 -29.45
N ALA A 112 22.04 -22.87 -29.88
CA ALA A 112 21.71 -21.69 -30.68
C ALA A 112 21.09 -22.06 -32.04
N ALA A 113 21.64 -23.07 -32.71
CA ALA A 113 21.11 -23.56 -33.98
C ALA A 113 19.68 -24.11 -33.82
N GLN A 114 19.44 -24.94 -32.80
CA GLN A 114 18.11 -25.47 -32.50
C GLN A 114 17.12 -24.38 -32.08
N SER A 115 17.57 -23.41 -31.30
CA SER A 115 16.73 -22.29 -30.84
C SER A 115 16.33 -21.35 -31.97
N ALA A 116 17.20 -21.14 -32.95
CA ALA A 116 16.92 -20.32 -34.12
C ALA A 116 15.83 -20.92 -35.03
N GLU A 117 15.71 -22.25 -35.06
CA GLU A 117 14.65 -22.95 -35.81
C GLU A 117 13.26 -22.70 -35.21
N VAL A 118 13.17 -22.66 -33.88
CA VAL A 118 11.88 -22.56 -33.16
C VAL A 118 11.53 -21.15 -32.68
N VAL A 119 12.41 -20.16 -32.88
CA VAL A 119 12.25 -18.81 -32.32
C VAL A 119 10.96 -18.13 -32.80
N ASP A 120 10.62 -18.27 -34.08
CA ASP A 120 9.45 -17.59 -34.65
C ASP A 120 8.14 -18.17 -34.12
N ASP A 121 8.10 -19.48 -33.87
CA ASP A 121 6.95 -20.18 -33.31
C ASP A 121 6.72 -19.73 -31.86
N VAL A 122 7.78 -19.72 -31.05
CA VAL A 122 7.70 -19.28 -29.64
C VAL A 122 7.29 -17.80 -29.56
N LEU A 123 7.81 -16.94 -30.44
CA LEU A 123 7.43 -15.54 -30.44
C LEU A 123 5.95 -15.35 -30.77
N GLN A 124 5.38 -16.12 -31.69
CA GLN A 124 3.96 -16.03 -32.04
C GLN A 124 3.03 -16.42 -30.88
N ASP A 125 3.45 -17.36 -30.04
CA ASP A 125 2.69 -17.78 -28.86
C ASP A 125 2.70 -16.75 -27.72
N LEU A 126 3.65 -15.81 -27.73
CA LEU A 126 3.72 -14.75 -26.72
C LEU A 126 2.67 -13.65 -26.98
N PRO A 127 2.06 -13.09 -25.92
CA PRO A 127 1.18 -11.92 -26.05
C PRO A 127 1.92 -10.72 -26.66
N GLU A 128 1.25 -9.96 -27.54
CA GLU A 128 1.86 -8.82 -28.24
C GLU A 128 2.52 -7.79 -27.32
N GLN A 129 2.02 -7.61 -26.09
CA GLN A 129 2.57 -6.62 -25.15
C GLN A 129 3.94 -6.96 -24.59
N VAL A 130 4.33 -8.24 -24.61
CA VAL A 130 5.60 -8.73 -24.03
C VAL A 130 6.48 -9.44 -25.06
N ARG A 131 6.00 -9.58 -26.30
CA ARG A 131 6.72 -10.23 -27.39
C ARG A 131 7.90 -9.36 -27.84
N PRO A 132 9.14 -9.84 -27.71
CA PRO A 132 10.31 -9.14 -28.26
C PRO A 132 10.34 -9.27 -29.79
N SER A 133 11.05 -8.35 -30.46
CA SER A 133 11.29 -8.51 -31.89
C SER A 133 12.27 -9.66 -32.15
N ARG A 134 12.06 -10.37 -33.26
CA ARG A 134 12.93 -11.47 -33.70
C ARG A 134 14.40 -11.04 -33.75
N ASP A 135 14.69 -9.90 -34.36
CA ASP A 135 16.05 -9.36 -34.47
C ASP A 135 16.70 -9.09 -33.12
N MET A 136 15.91 -8.76 -32.09
CA MET A 136 16.44 -8.57 -30.74
C MET A 136 16.91 -9.90 -30.14
N VAL A 137 16.10 -10.96 -30.31
CA VAL A 137 16.42 -12.30 -29.80
C VAL A 137 17.60 -12.90 -30.54
N LEU A 138 17.62 -12.79 -31.87
CA LEU A 138 18.70 -13.34 -32.70
C LEU A 138 20.06 -12.69 -32.41
N ARG A 139 20.09 -11.41 -32.04
CA ARG A 139 21.33 -10.72 -31.62
C ARG A 139 21.88 -11.19 -30.27
N GLN A 140 21.10 -11.94 -29.50
CA GLN A 140 21.52 -12.48 -28.21
C GLN A 140 22.11 -13.88 -28.32
N LEU A 141 22.01 -14.52 -29.49
CA LEU A 141 22.66 -15.80 -29.75
C LEU A 141 24.18 -15.62 -29.88
N PRO A 142 24.98 -16.62 -29.48
CA PRO A 142 26.42 -16.60 -29.64
C PRO A 142 26.82 -16.58 -31.13
N ASP A 143 27.91 -15.87 -31.43
CA ASP A 143 28.53 -15.93 -32.76
C ASP A 143 29.22 -17.30 -32.91
N CYS A 144 28.59 -18.17 -33.70
CA CYS A 144 29.11 -19.49 -34.02
C CYS A 144 29.65 -19.48 -35.44
N ASP A 145 30.97 -19.67 -35.59
CA ASP A 145 31.53 -20.00 -36.89
C ASP A 145 30.93 -21.33 -37.33
N SER A 146 30.35 -21.34 -38.54
CA SER A 146 29.82 -22.58 -39.11
C SER A 146 30.91 -23.65 -39.08
N PRO A 147 30.65 -24.87 -38.56
CA PRO A 147 31.61 -25.95 -38.73
C PRO A 147 31.80 -26.16 -40.24
N ALA A 148 33.06 -26.13 -40.66
CA ALA A 148 33.48 -26.46 -42.03
C ALA A 148 33.18 -27.92 -42.38
#